data_AF-A0A0C2WQ37-F1
#
_entry.id   AF-A0A0C2WQ37-F1
#
_cell.length_a   1.000
_cell.length_b   1.000
_cell.length_c   1.000
_cell.angle_alpha   90.00
_cell.angle_beta   90.00
_cell.angle_gamma   90.00
#
_symmetry.space_group_name_H-M   'P 1'
#
loop_
_entity.id
_entity.type
_entity.pdbx_description
1 polymer ?
#
loop_
_entity_poly.entity_id
_entity_poly.type
_entity_poly.pdbx_seq_one_letter_code
_entity_poly.pdbx_strand_id
1 'polypeptide(L)'
;MKLRQYEMDAEEWEIAGQLCQVLKIFKDATLFFSRDGIPNIATVIPAMDRIDEVLATDALDTQYSLSIQAALTMGKRTLNRYYSKTDLSEVYRIAMVLHPRHKLQYFRTAGWTKEWITTSLKIVRDRFETVYKAISSADEDDTVTANKVHTGALLHN
;
A
#
# COMPACT_ATOMS: atom_id res chain seq x y z
N MET A 1 13.88 26.81 -43.47
CA MET A 1 13.91 26.56 -42.00
C MET A 1 12.47 26.42 -41.49
N LYS A 2 11.98 25.18 -41.29
CA LYS A 2 10.59 24.89 -40.84
C LYS A 2 10.51 24.34 -39.41
N LEU A 3 11.63 24.31 -38.67
CA LEU A 3 11.73 23.67 -37.35
C LEU A 3 11.65 24.65 -36.17
N ARG A 4 11.94 25.95 -36.39
CA ARG A 4 11.89 26.98 -35.34
C ARG A 4 10.48 27.27 -34.81
N GLN A 5 9.44 26.86 -35.52
CA GLN A 5 8.05 26.98 -35.04
C GLN A 5 7.69 25.95 -33.94
N TYR A 6 8.57 24.98 -33.69
CA TYR A 6 8.41 23.98 -32.62
C TYR A 6 9.40 24.22 -31.47
N GLU A 7 10.13 25.33 -31.51
CA GLU A 7 11.02 25.70 -30.43
C GLU A 7 10.17 26.18 -29.26
N MET A 8 10.36 25.57 -28.09
CA MET A 8 9.63 25.96 -26.91
C MET A 8 10.04 27.36 -26.48
N ASP A 9 9.06 28.18 -26.17
CA ASP A 9 9.33 29.51 -25.62
C ASP A 9 9.75 29.43 -24.14
N ALA A 10 10.11 30.58 -23.57
CA ALA A 10 10.60 30.65 -22.20
C ALA A 10 9.54 30.19 -21.16
N GLU A 11 8.26 30.46 -21.40
CA GLU A 11 7.17 30.06 -20.52
C GLU A 11 6.94 28.54 -20.60
N GLU A 12 6.97 27.97 -21.80
CA GLU A 12 6.88 26.52 -22.01
C GLU A 12 8.05 25.77 -21.35
N TRP A 13 9.27 26.32 -21.42
CA TRP A 13 10.42 25.76 -20.71
C TRP A 13 10.27 25.82 -19.19
N GLU A 14 9.69 26.88 -18.65
CA GLU A 14 9.39 27.00 -17.23
C GLU A 14 8.37 25.95 -16.80
N ILE A 15 7.27 25.80 -17.54
CA ILE A 15 6.25 24.77 -17.28
C ILE A 15 6.84 23.36 -17.36
N ALA A 16 7.71 23.08 -18.33
CA ALA A 16 8.39 21.80 -18.44
C ALA A 16 9.33 21.54 -17.25
N GLY A 17 10.00 22.58 -16.75
CA GLY A 17 10.80 22.52 -15.53
C GLY A 17 9.96 22.17 -14.31
N GLN A 18 8.82 22.86 -14.12
CA GLN A 18 7.85 22.59 -13.06
C GLN A 18 7.30 21.16 -13.17
N LEU A 19 6.97 20.71 -14.38
CA LEU A 19 6.50 19.34 -14.63
C LEU A 19 7.53 18.30 -14.17
N CYS A 20 8.81 18.50 -14.50
CA CYS A 20 9.88 17.62 -14.04
C CYS A 20 10.00 17.58 -12.51
N GLN A 21 9.79 18.70 -11.82
CA GLN A 21 9.82 18.78 -10.37
C GLN A 21 8.67 17.97 -9.75
N VAL A 22 7.44 18.20 -10.18
CA VAL A 22 6.26 17.51 -9.62
C VAL A 22 6.24 16.01 -9.96
N LEU A 23 6.87 15.59 -11.06
CA LEU A 23 6.99 14.18 -11.42
C LEU A 23 8.02 13.42 -10.57
N LYS A 24 8.89 14.13 -9.83
CA LYS A 24 9.97 13.53 -9.05
C LYS A 24 9.44 12.53 -8.02
N ILE A 25 8.33 12.82 -7.36
CA ILE A 25 7.76 11.92 -6.34
C ILE A 25 7.35 10.57 -6.93
N PHE A 26 6.82 10.55 -8.16
CA PHE A 26 6.48 9.32 -8.85
C PHE A 26 7.74 8.54 -9.24
N LYS A 27 8.77 9.23 -9.74
CA LYS A 27 10.06 8.60 -10.04
C LYS A 27 10.65 7.94 -8.80
N ASP A 28 10.67 8.65 -7.67
CA ASP A 28 11.21 8.14 -6.41
C ASP A 28 10.42 6.92 -5.91
N ALA A 29 9.08 6.95 -6.01
CA ALA A 29 8.23 5.82 -5.70
C ALA A 29 8.49 4.62 -6.64
N THR A 30 8.55 4.85 -7.95
CA THR A 30 8.85 3.79 -8.93
C THR A 30 10.21 3.16 -8.66
N LEU A 31 11.25 3.97 -8.43
CA LEU A 31 12.58 3.47 -8.10
C LEU A 31 12.59 2.71 -6.79
N PHE A 32 11.85 3.15 -5.78
CA PHE A 32 11.68 2.42 -4.53
C PHE A 32 11.09 1.04 -4.79
N PHE A 33 9.96 0.95 -5.49
CA PHE A 33 9.28 -0.32 -5.80
C PHE A 33 10.04 -1.22 -6.78
N SER A 34 11.05 -0.69 -7.48
CA SER A 34 11.91 -1.46 -8.39
C SER A 34 13.11 -2.10 -7.68
N ARG A 35 13.32 -1.84 -6.39
CA ARG A 35 14.40 -2.45 -5.62
C ARG A 35 14.08 -3.91 -5.30
N ASP A 36 15.06 -4.77 -5.40
CA ASP A 36 14.93 -6.15 -4.97
C ASP A 36 14.90 -6.27 -3.43
N GLY A 37 14.06 -7.14 -2.90
CA GLY A 37 13.98 -7.50 -1.47
C GLY A 37 13.52 -6.42 -0.47
N ILE A 38 13.28 -5.17 -0.90
CA ILE A 38 12.94 -4.05 0.02
C ILE A 38 11.42 -3.75 0.04
N PRO A 39 10.76 -3.49 -1.11
CA PRO A 39 9.35 -3.18 -1.12
C PRO A 39 8.54 -4.43 -0.85
N ASN A 40 7.63 -4.36 0.11
CA ASN A 40 6.67 -5.41 0.38
C ASN A 40 5.26 -4.82 0.38
N ILE A 41 4.24 -5.66 0.49
CA ILE A 41 2.85 -5.21 0.40
C ILE A 41 2.47 -4.16 1.47
N ALA A 42 3.16 -4.13 2.62
CA ALA A 42 2.96 -3.11 3.65
C ALA A 42 3.58 -1.74 3.30
N THR A 43 4.43 -1.63 2.27
CA THR A 43 5.01 -0.33 1.87
C THR A 43 4.15 0.43 0.87
N VAL A 44 3.10 -0.21 0.32
CA VAL A 44 2.22 0.39 -0.69
C VAL A 44 1.37 1.52 -0.12
N ILE A 45 0.72 1.31 1.03
CA ILE A 45 -0.12 2.34 1.67
C ILE A 45 0.73 3.57 2.05
N PRO A 46 1.88 3.44 2.73
CA PRO A 46 2.75 4.58 3.01
C PRO A 46 3.26 5.32 1.77
N ALA A 47 3.56 4.61 0.69
CA ALA A 47 3.99 5.26 -0.55
C ALA A 47 2.84 6.05 -1.19
N MET A 48 1.62 5.49 -1.20
CA MET A 48 0.43 6.19 -1.70
C MET A 48 0.10 7.43 -0.86
N ASP A 49 0.13 7.33 0.48
CA ASP A 49 -0.05 8.46 1.39
C ASP A 49 0.97 9.58 1.09
N ARG A 50 2.23 9.21 0.87
CA ARG A 50 3.29 10.19 0.56
C ARG A 50 3.09 10.88 -0.78
N ILE A 51 2.70 10.14 -1.83
CA ILE A 51 2.39 10.75 -3.13
C ILE A 51 1.17 11.67 -2.98
N ASP A 52 0.13 11.24 -2.26
CA ASP A 52 -1.11 12.01 -2.05
C ASP A 52 -0.87 13.34 -1.33
N GLU A 53 -0.01 13.31 -0.30
CA GLU A 53 0.44 14.48 0.45
C GLU A 53 1.17 15.47 -0.47
N VAL A 54 2.19 15.00 -1.22
CA VAL A 54 2.97 15.86 -2.12
C VAL A 54 2.08 16.50 -3.18
N LEU A 55 1.20 15.73 -3.83
CA LEU A 55 0.28 16.27 -4.83
C LEU A 55 -0.69 17.30 -4.23
N ALA A 56 -1.15 17.09 -3.00
CA ALA A 56 -2.05 18.04 -2.33
C ALA A 56 -1.33 19.34 -1.96
N THR A 57 -0.10 19.24 -1.45
CA THR A 57 0.72 20.39 -1.11
C THR A 57 1.08 21.19 -2.35
N ASP A 58 1.62 20.54 -3.37
CA ASP A 58 2.06 21.20 -4.60
C ASP A 58 0.87 21.82 -5.37
N ALA A 59 -0.32 21.23 -5.32
CA ALA A 59 -1.50 21.77 -6.00
C ALA A 59 -1.96 23.13 -5.44
N LEU A 60 -1.59 23.45 -4.19
CA LEU A 60 -1.91 24.71 -3.53
C LEU A 60 -0.73 25.68 -3.51
N ASP A 61 0.42 25.28 -4.03
CA ASP A 61 1.63 26.07 -3.97
C ASP A 61 1.68 27.09 -5.12
N THR A 62 1.73 28.37 -4.74
CA THR A 62 1.77 29.50 -5.66
C THR A 62 3.07 29.58 -6.47
N GLN A 63 4.09 28.77 -6.15
CA GLN A 63 5.31 28.68 -6.96
C GLN A 63 5.08 28.00 -8.31
N TYR A 64 4.02 27.21 -8.45
CA TYR A 64 3.68 26.52 -9.70
C TYR A 64 2.67 27.31 -10.52
N SER A 65 2.77 27.18 -11.85
CA SER A 65 1.78 27.73 -12.78
C SER A 65 0.40 27.10 -12.58
N LEU A 66 -0.66 27.83 -12.97
CA LEU A 66 -2.05 27.35 -12.86
C LEU A 66 -2.29 26.04 -13.62
N SER A 67 -1.61 25.85 -14.74
CA SER A 67 -1.68 24.60 -15.53
C SER A 67 -1.11 23.42 -14.76
N ILE A 68 0.02 23.60 -14.06
CA ILE A 68 0.63 22.57 -13.21
C ILE A 68 -0.24 22.29 -11.97
N GLN A 69 -0.78 23.31 -11.30
CA GLN A 69 -1.70 23.12 -10.18
C GLN A 69 -2.97 22.34 -10.58
N ALA A 70 -3.52 22.64 -11.76
CA ALA A 70 -4.65 21.89 -12.32
C ALA A 70 -4.26 20.43 -12.63
N ALA A 71 -3.09 20.22 -13.24
CA ALA A 71 -2.57 18.89 -13.53
C ALA A 71 -2.34 18.06 -12.25
N LEU A 72 -1.78 18.66 -11.19
CA LEU A 72 -1.60 18.05 -9.88
C LEU A 72 -2.94 17.65 -9.25
N THR A 73 -3.95 18.52 -9.32
CA THR A 73 -5.30 18.22 -8.85
C THR A 73 -5.91 17.03 -9.59
N MET A 74 -5.71 16.94 -10.91
CA MET A 74 -6.14 15.79 -11.71
C MET A 74 -5.35 14.52 -11.37
N GLY A 75 -4.04 14.64 -11.18
CA GLY A 75 -3.16 13.55 -10.74
C GLY A 75 -3.62 12.98 -9.40
N LYS A 76 -3.93 13.84 -8.43
CA LYS A 76 -4.45 13.45 -7.11
C LYS A 76 -5.78 12.71 -7.21
N ARG A 77 -6.72 13.18 -8.04
CA ARG A 77 -7.99 12.45 -8.29
C ARG A 77 -7.73 11.06 -8.87
N THR A 78 -6.78 10.95 -9.79
CA THR A 78 -6.39 9.68 -10.38
C THR A 78 -5.76 8.75 -9.34
N LEU A 79 -4.85 9.27 -8.52
CA LEU A 79 -4.25 8.54 -7.40
C LEU A 79 -5.32 8.00 -6.45
N ASN A 80 -6.26 8.83 -6.01
CA ASN A 80 -7.34 8.45 -5.09
C ASN A 80 -8.22 7.32 -5.65
N ARG A 81 -8.44 7.27 -6.97
CA ARG A 81 -9.16 6.16 -7.61
C ARG A 81 -8.42 4.82 -7.47
N TYR A 82 -7.10 4.80 -7.56
CA TYR A 82 -6.33 3.58 -7.31
C TYR A 82 -6.19 3.31 -5.83
N TYR A 83 -6.03 4.37 -5.03
CA TYR A 83 -5.85 4.25 -3.59
C TYR A 83 -7.06 3.59 -2.92
N SER A 84 -8.28 4.03 -3.29
CA SER A 84 -9.51 3.39 -2.84
C SER A 84 -9.58 1.88 -3.15
N LYS A 85 -8.98 1.40 -4.24
CA LYS A 85 -8.94 -0.04 -4.55
C LYS A 85 -7.97 -0.78 -3.62
N THR A 86 -6.83 -0.17 -3.31
CA THR A 86 -5.87 -0.70 -2.32
C THR A 86 -6.51 -0.78 -0.94
N ASP A 87 -7.23 0.26 -0.54
CA ASP A 87 -7.91 0.34 0.75
C ASP A 87 -9.08 -0.62 0.90
N LEU A 88 -9.75 -0.99 -0.20
CA LEU A 88 -10.81 -2.00 -0.18
C LEU A 88 -10.27 -3.42 -0.08
N SER A 89 -9.00 -3.65 -0.41
CA SER A 89 -8.39 -4.97 -0.34
C SER A 89 -7.91 -5.29 1.07
N GLU A 90 -8.43 -6.39 1.61
CA GLU A 90 -8.05 -6.90 2.93
C GLU A 90 -6.55 -7.21 3.03
N VAL A 91 -5.90 -7.58 1.91
CA VAL A 91 -4.49 -7.97 1.90
C VAL A 91 -3.59 -6.82 2.36
N TYR A 92 -3.83 -5.60 1.86
CA TYR A 92 -3.05 -4.43 2.27
C TYR A 92 -3.32 -4.04 3.72
N ARG A 93 -4.57 -4.18 4.18
CA ARG A 93 -4.94 -3.94 5.59
C ARG A 93 -4.23 -4.92 6.52
N ILE A 94 -4.28 -6.20 6.19
CA ILE A 94 -3.66 -7.26 6.98
C ILE A 94 -2.15 -7.08 7.03
N ALA A 95 -1.52 -6.84 5.88
CA ALA A 95 -0.08 -6.58 5.80
C ALA A 95 0.37 -5.43 6.71
N MET A 96 -0.37 -4.31 6.69
CA MET A 96 -0.07 -3.15 7.54
C MET A 96 -0.26 -3.43 9.03
N VAL A 97 -1.34 -4.12 9.40
CA VAL A 97 -1.62 -4.46 10.81
C VAL A 97 -0.58 -5.45 11.37
N LEU A 98 -0.12 -6.40 10.55
CA LEU A 98 0.91 -7.36 10.94
C LEU A 98 2.33 -6.78 10.92
N HIS A 99 2.53 -5.63 10.27
CA HIS A 99 3.85 -5.01 10.18
C HIS A 99 4.37 -4.60 11.57
N PRO A 100 5.51 -5.15 12.06
CA PRO A 100 5.95 -5.01 13.46
C PRO A 100 6.09 -3.56 13.94
N ARG A 101 6.51 -2.66 13.04
CA ARG A 101 6.75 -1.23 13.31
C ARG A 101 5.50 -0.36 13.17
N HIS A 102 4.52 -0.76 12.36
CA HIS A 102 3.37 0.08 12.01
C HIS A 102 2.14 -0.30 12.84
N LYS A 103 1.71 -1.56 12.71
CA LYS A 103 0.50 -2.10 13.34
C LYS A 103 -0.67 -1.11 13.17
N LEU A 104 -1.53 -1.01 14.17
CA LEU A 104 -2.61 -0.02 14.20
C LEU A 104 -2.11 1.42 14.46
N GLN A 105 -0.87 1.58 14.94
CA GLN A 105 -0.34 2.89 15.31
C GLN A 105 -0.11 3.77 14.09
N TYR A 106 0.31 3.19 12.96
CA TYR A 106 0.46 3.91 11.70
C TYR A 106 -0.83 4.64 11.31
N PHE A 107 -1.96 3.92 11.27
CA PHE A 107 -3.24 4.51 10.88
C PHE A 107 -3.69 5.64 11.81
N ARG A 108 -3.39 5.53 13.12
CA ARG A 108 -3.66 6.60 14.09
C ARG A 108 -2.84 7.85 13.78
N THR A 109 -1.55 7.68 13.51
CA THR A 109 -0.65 8.79 13.19
C THR A 109 -0.95 9.41 11.84
N ALA A 110 -1.38 8.61 10.87
CA ALA A 110 -1.81 9.07 9.55
C ALA A 110 -3.21 9.73 9.53
N GLY A 111 -3.90 9.82 10.69
CA GLY A 111 -5.18 10.51 10.82
C GLY A 111 -6.40 9.75 10.30
N TRP A 112 -6.32 8.42 10.17
CA TRP A 112 -7.42 7.61 9.66
C TRP A 112 -8.55 7.51 10.70
N THR A 113 -9.78 7.30 10.22
CA THR A 113 -10.96 7.24 11.11
C THR A 113 -10.90 6.04 12.06
N LYS A 114 -11.45 6.20 13.26
CA LYS A 114 -11.48 5.13 14.28
C LYS A 114 -12.26 3.92 13.77
N GLU A 115 -13.32 4.15 13.01
CA GLU A 115 -14.16 3.14 12.38
C GLU A 115 -13.33 2.29 11.41
N TRP A 116 -12.47 2.93 10.61
CA TRP A 116 -11.60 2.22 9.68
C TRP A 116 -10.60 1.33 10.45
N ILE A 117 -9.92 1.89 11.45
CA ILE A 117 -8.91 1.17 12.25
C ILE A 117 -9.54 -0.06 12.92
N THR A 118 -10.75 0.11 13.47
CA THR A 118 -11.51 -0.97 14.13
C THR A 118 -11.91 -2.04 13.13
N THR A 119 -12.39 -1.64 11.94
CA THR A 119 -12.76 -2.56 10.86
C THR A 119 -11.57 -3.39 10.40
N SER A 120 -10.40 -2.76 10.23
CA SER A 120 -9.18 -3.44 9.79
C SER A 120 -8.64 -4.42 10.84
N LEU A 121 -8.73 -4.08 12.13
CA LEU A 121 -8.42 -5.03 13.19
C LEU A 121 -9.38 -6.23 13.18
N LYS A 122 -10.68 -5.98 12.95
CA LYS A 122 -11.69 -7.04 12.86
C LYS A 122 -11.39 -7.99 11.70
N ILE A 123 -11.14 -7.46 10.49
CA ILE A 123 -10.79 -8.27 9.31
C ILE A 123 -9.60 -9.19 9.60
N VAL A 124 -8.54 -8.68 10.24
CA VAL A 124 -7.35 -9.47 10.58
C VAL A 124 -7.69 -10.61 11.53
N ARG A 125 -8.49 -10.33 12.57
CA ARG A 125 -8.92 -11.36 13.55
C ARG A 125 -9.81 -12.41 12.91
N ASP A 126 -10.83 -11.97 12.16
CA ASP A 126 -11.78 -12.87 11.48
C ASP A 126 -11.04 -13.80 10.51
N ARG A 127 -10.05 -13.28 9.76
CA ARG A 127 -9.20 -14.10 8.87
C ARG A 127 -8.33 -15.09 9.62
N PHE A 128 -7.70 -14.67 10.72
CA PHE A 128 -6.90 -15.57 11.57
C PHE A 128 -7.75 -16.71 12.14
N GLU A 129 -8.93 -16.39 12.68
CA GLU A 129 -9.85 -17.39 13.24
C GLU A 129 -10.40 -18.34 12.18
N THR A 130 -10.75 -17.85 11.00
CA THR A 130 -11.34 -18.69 9.94
C THR A 130 -10.32 -19.60 9.28
N VAL A 131 -9.09 -19.11 9.05
CA VAL A 131 -8.09 -19.82 8.24
C VAL A 131 -7.07 -20.53 9.13
N TYR A 132 -6.46 -19.83 10.08
CA TYR A 132 -5.32 -20.37 10.82
C TYR A 132 -5.73 -21.20 12.02
N LYS A 133 -6.78 -20.80 12.74
CA LYS A 133 -7.28 -21.58 13.89
C LYS A 133 -7.92 -22.90 13.45
N ALA A 134 -8.55 -22.93 12.27
CA ALA A 134 -9.11 -24.14 11.69
C ALA A 134 -8.02 -25.14 11.24
N ILE A 135 -6.87 -24.64 10.78
CA ILE A 135 -5.71 -25.48 10.43
C ILE A 135 -5.08 -26.06 11.70
N SER A 136 -4.90 -25.26 12.76
CA SER A 136 -4.33 -25.79 14.02
C SER A 136 -5.21 -26.85 14.69
N SER A 137 -6.51 -26.83 14.42
CA SER A 137 -7.47 -27.82 14.90
C SER A 137 -7.75 -28.95 13.92
N ALA A 138 -6.99 -29.05 12.82
CA ALA A 138 -7.01 -30.17 11.87
C ALA A 138 -5.70 -31.00 11.98
N ASP A 139 -4.59 -30.33 12.34
CA ASP A 139 -3.29 -30.97 12.57
C ASP A 139 -3.22 -31.74 13.92
N GLU A 140 -4.11 -31.44 14.88
CA GLU A 140 -4.16 -32.17 16.16
C GLU A 140 -4.88 -33.53 16.01
N ASP A 141 -5.78 -33.67 15.05
CA ASP A 141 -6.68 -34.81 14.81
C ASP A 141 -5.93 -35.96 14.12
N ASP A 142 -4.97 -35.64 13.26
CA ASP A 142 -4.13 -36.62 12.58
C ASP A 142 -3.06 -37.23 13.52
N THR A 143 -2.66 -36.54 14.59
CA THR A 143 -1.70 -37.09 15.57
C THR A 143 -2.33 -38.06 16.57
N VAL A 144 -3.64 -37.96 16.84
CA VAL A 144 -4.35 -38.88 17.74
C VAL A 144 -4.60 -40.23 17.06
N THR A 145 -4.76 -40.24 15.73
CA THR A 145 -5.05 -41.47 14.98
C THR A 145 -3.78 -42.31 14.72
N ALA A 146 -2.61 -41.68 14.55
CA ALA A 146 -1.33 -42.37 14.39
C ALA A 146 -0.83 -43.07 15.67
N ASN A 147 -1.10 -42.49 16.85
CA ASN A 147 -0.67 -43.07 18.14
C ASN A 147 -1.53 -44.23 18.65
N LYS A 148 -2.67 -44.53 18.02
CA LYS A 148 -3.54 -45.65 18.39
C LYS A 148 -3.22 -46.97 17.67
N VAL A 149 -2.45 -46.93 16.58
CA VAL A 149 -2.14 -48.12 15.77
C VAL A 149 -0.90 -48.88 16.29
N HIS A 150 0.00 -48.22 17.04
CA HIS A 150 1.30 -48.81 17.41
C HIS A 150 1.36 -49.46 18.82
N THR A 151 0.32 -49.40 19.63
CA THR A 151 0.28 -50.01 20.98
C THR A 151 -0.53 -51.31 21.07
N GLY A 152 -1.06 -51.83 19.95
CA GLY A 152 -1.93 -53.01 19.93
C GLY A 152 -1.28 -54.36 19.59
N ALA A 153 0.02 -54.44 19.32
CA ALA A 153 0.64 -55.65 18.76
C ALA A 153 1.84 -56.17 19.56
N LEU A 154 1.74 -56.31 20.88
CA LEU A 154 2.70 -57.10 21.67
C LEU A 154 2.03 -57.72 22.91
N LEU A 155 1.05 -58.60 22.73
CA LEU A 155 0.66 -59.59 23.75
C LEU A 155 0.02 -60.82 23.09
N HIS A 156 0.82 -61.81 22.71
CA HIS A 156 0.45 -63.20 22.95
C HIS A 156 1.68 -64.12 22.85
N ASN A 157 1.80 -64.99 23.85
CA ASN A 157 2.73 -66.12 23.92
C ASN A 157 2.61 -67.05 22.72
#